data_AF-A0A238VW36-F1
#
_entry.id   AF-A0A238VW36-F1
#
_cell.length_a   1.000
_cell.length_b   1.000
_cell.length_c   1.000
_cell.angle_alpha   90.00
_cell.angle_beta   90.00
_cell.angle_gamma   90.00
#
_symmetry.space_group_name_H-M   'P 1'
#
loop_
_entity.id
_entity.type
_entity.pdbx_description
1 polymer ?
#
loop_
_entity_poly.entity_id
_entity_poly.type
_entity_poly.pdbx_seq_one_letter_code
_entity_poly.pdbx_strand_id
1 'polypeptide(L)'
;MADGYSVLDKALQLQGEARRLDLGRKDVQQAERIAERVHTLRAALGELRGRADLARTLSQRTGARIDLSGLSNGQRELARKAAGGLPSNSAFNTARQKIKESSDGLLAEILDVWRTWTAQRLDRLPLNRIAMLDGTQQKAARSTLSNLRTCARSANLTSTDIVMFVTQYEGLEAQLEQAQDAPPALLDLLNRLNTAPLALREVSDEQIALLRRYSMDVEIELRRRNS
;
A
#
# COMPACT_ATOMS: atom_id res chain seq x y z
N MET A 1 -49.89 17.37 65.99
CA MET A 1 -49.70 16.10 65.25
C MET A 1 -48.43 16.26 64.44
N ALA A 2 -47.33 15.63 64.88
CA ALA A 2 -46.03 15.75 64.25
C ALA A 2 -45.67 14.38 63.65
N ASP A 3 -45.62 14.34 62.32
CA ASP A 3 -45.29 13.16 61.52
C ASP A 3 -43.82 12.76 61.71
N GLY A 4 -43.60 11.72 62.52
CA GLY A 4 -42.29 11.07 62.67
C GLY A 4 -42.12 9.97 61.63
N TYR A 5 -41.78 10.33 60.39
CA TYR A 5 -41.21 9.34 59.45
C TYR A 5 -39.95 8.76 60.09
N SER A 6 -39.99 7.46 60.42
CA SER A 6 -38.92 6.75 61.10
C SER A 6 -37.61 6.89 60.30
N VAL A 7 -36.49 7.04 61.00
CA VAL A 7 -35.14 7.05 60.39
C VAL A 7 -34.92 5.82 59.50
N LEU A 8 -35.58 4.70 59.83
CA LEU A 8 -35.58 3.47 59.05
C LEU A 8 -36.28 3.63 57.68
N ASP A 9 -37.40 4.35 57.60
CA ASP A 9 -38.13 4.56 56.35
C ASP A 9 -37.32 5.45 55.39
N LYS A 10 -36.64 6.46 55.93
CA LYS A 10 -35.71 7.31 55.16
C LYS A 10 -34.49 6.52 54.67
N ALA A 11 -33.97 5.58 55.47
CA ALA A 11 -32.85 4.73 55.07
C ALA A 11 -33.24 3.74 53.95
N LEU A 12 -34.43 3.17 54.00
CA LEU A 12 -34.96 2.29 52.96
C LEU A 12 -35.21 3.02 51.65
N GLN A 13 -35.74 4.25 51.70
CA GLN A 13 -35.90 5.11 50.52
C GLN A 13 -34.55 5.49 49.90
N LEU A 14 -33.56 5.86 50.71
CA LEU A 14 -32.20 6.14 50.23
C LEU A 14 -31.52 4.91 49.63
N GLN A 15 -31.75 3.71 50.17
CA GLN A 15 -31.24 2.46 49.60
C GLN A 15 -31.91 2.14 48.25
N GLY A 16 -33.21 2.38 48.13
CA GLY A 16 -33.96 2.24 46.87
C GLY A 16 -33.44 3.20 45.80
N GLU A 17 -33.25 4.47 46.16
CA GLU A 17 -32.68 5.48 45.27
C GLU A 17 -31.23 5.20 44.89
N ALA A 18 -30.40 4.76 45.85
CA ALA A 18 -29.03 4.34 45.58
C ALA A 18 -28.99 3.16 44.60
N ARG A 19 -29.86 2.15 44.76
CA ARG A 19 -29.97 1.03 43.81
C ARG A 19 -30.45 1.47 42.44
N ARG A 20 -31.40 2.43 42.36
CA ARG A 20 -31.88 2.99 41.09
C ARG A 20 -30.77 3.76 40.36
N LEU A 21 -30.02 4.58 41.09
CA LEU A 21 -28.85 5.30 40.55
C LEU A 21 -27.73 4.34 40.13
N ASP A 22 -27.51 3.26 40.87
CA ASP A 22 -26.49 2.26 40.55
C ASP A 22 -26.87 1.43 39.31
N LEU A 23 -28.16 1.12 39.13
CA LEU A 23 -28.70 0.53 37.89
C LEU A 23 -28.55 1.49 36.70
N GLY A 24 -28.94 2.76 36.85
CA GLY A 24 -28.77 3.77 35.81
C GLY A 24 -27.30 3.99 35.42
N ARG A 25 -26.37 3.95 36.39
CA ARG A 25 -24.92 4.01 36.12
C ARG A 25 -24.41 2.77 35.38
N LYS A 26 -24.89 1.57 35.73
CA LYS A 26 -24.55 0.33 35.03
C LYS A 26 -25.04 0.34 33.59
N ASP A 27 -26.24 0.85 33.35
CA ASP A 27 -26.80 0.99 32.00
C ASP A 27 -25.99 1.98 31.15
N VAL A 28 -25.59 3.12 31.72
CA VAL A 28 -24.72 4.11 31.03
C VAL A 28 -23.35 3.51 30.71
N GLN A 29 -22.68 2.86 31.67
CA GLN A 29 -21.38 2.22 31.44
C GLN A 29 -21.46 1.09 30.40
N GLN A 30 -22.57 0.35 30.38
CA GLN A 30 -22.80 -0.69 29.38
C GLN A 30 -23.04 -0.09 27.99
N ALA A 31 -23.78 1.02 27.88
CA ALA A 31 -23.98 1.75 26.64
C ALA A 31 -22.67 2.32 26.08
N GLU A 32 -21.84 2.96 26.91
CA GLU A 32 -20.52 3.47 26.52
C GLU A 32 -19.62 2.35 25.99
N ARG A 33 -19.56 1.22 26.70
CA ARG A 33 -18.79 0.04 26.30
C ARG A 33 -19.26 -0.53 24.96
N ILE A 34 -20.57 -0.55 24.70
CA ILE A 34 -21.12 -1.00 23.42
C ILE A 34 -20.75 -0.01 22.31
N ALA A 35 -20.86 1.30 22.56
CA ALA A 35 -20.52 2.34 21.60
C ALA A 35 -19.04 2.26 21.18
N GLU A 36 -18.13 2.09 22.13
CA GLU A 36 -16.69 1.92 21.87
C GLU A 36 -16.39 0.66 21.04
N ARG A 37 -17.09 -0.45 21.32
CA ARG A 37 -16.96 -1.69 20.55
C ARG A 37 -17.44 -1.53 19.11
N VAL A 38 -18.59 -0.89 18.93
CA VAL A 38 -19.14 -0.61 17.60
C VAL A 38 -18.18 0.30 16.83
N HIS A 39 -17.62 1.32 17.47
CA HIS A 39 -16.62 2.20 16.86
C HIS A 39 -15.38 1.42 16.41
N THR A 40 -14.83 0.57 17.29
CA THR A 40 -13.66 -0.26 17.00
C THR A 40 -13.90 -1.23 15.84
N LEU A 41 -15.06 -1.90 15.81
CA LEU A 41 -15.42 -2.81 14.71
C LEU A 41 -15.64 -2.07 13.40
N ARG A 42 -16.27 -0.89 13.44
CA ARG A 42 -16.44 -0.05 12.25
C ARG A 42 -15.10 0.36 11.65
N ALA A 43 -14.13 0.75 12.48
CA ALA A 43 -12.78 1.08 12.03
C ALA A 43 -12.11 -0.13 11.35
N ALA A 44 -12.12 -1.30 12.00
CA ALA A 44 -11.51 -2.52 11.46
C ALA A 44 -12.18 -3.00 10.16
N LEU A 45 -13.51 -2.88 10.05
CA LEU A 45 -14.25 -3.19 8.82
C LEU A 45 -13.98 -2.17 7.71
N GLY A 46 -13.83 -0.88 8.06
CA GLY A 46 -13.47 0.18 7.11
C GLY A 46 -12.09 -0.08 6.50
N GLU A 47 -11.13 -0.49 7.32
CA GLU A 47 -9.79 -0.89 6.88
C GLU A 47 -9.82 -2.12 5.95
N LEU A 48 -10.55 -3.17 6.34
CA LEU A 48 -10.73 -4.36 5.51
C LEU A 48 -11.38 -4.03 4.16
N ARG A 49 -12.38 -3.15 4.17
CA ARG A 49 -13.03 -2.67 2.94
C ARG A 49 -12.06 -1.92 2.05
N GLY A 50 -11.26 -1.02 2.62
CA GLY A 50 -10.22 -0.29 1.88
C GLY A 50 -9.22 -1.25 1.20
N ARG A 51 -8.80 -2.31 1.90
CA ARG A 51 -7.90 -3.33 1.33
C ARG A 51 -8.59 -4.16 0.24
N ALA A 52 -9.88 -4.49 0.40
CA ALA A 52 -10.65 -5.14 -0.65
C ALA A 52 -10.81 -4.26 -1.91
N ASP A 53 -11.04 -2.97 -1.73
CA ASP A 53 -11.12 -2.00 -2.84
C ASP A 53 -9.75 -1.84 -3.54
N LEU A 54 -8.65 -1.86 -2.77
CA LEU A 54 -7.30 -1.89 -3.32
C LEU A 54 -7.04 -3.17 -4.14
N ALA A 55 -7.40 -4.35 -3.61
CA ALA A 55 -7.27 -5.62 -4.32
C ALA A 55 -8.09 -5.65 -5.63
N ARG A 56 -9.32 -5.13 -5.61
CA ARG A 56 -10.15 -4.98 -6.82
C ARG A 56 -9.49 -4.04 -7.82
N THR A 57 -8.99 -2.90 -7.37
CA THR A 57 -8.27 -1.94 -8.22
C THR A 57 -7.08 -2.63 -8.90
N LEU A 58 -6.27 -3.34 -8.12
CA LEU A 58 -5.12 -4.09 -8.61
C LEU A 58 -5.55 -5.11 -9.67
N SER A 59 -6.55 -5.93 -9.36
CA SER A 59 -7.06 -6.96 -10.27
C SER A 59 -7.59 -6.37 -11.58
N GLN A 60 -8.37 -5.28 -11.51
CA GLN A 60 -8.93 -4.60 -12.68
C GLN A 60 -7.86 -3.98 -13.58
N ARG A 61 -6.81 -3.41 -12.98
CA ARG A 61 -5.75 -2.70 -13.72
C ARG A 61 -4.66 -3.62 -14.25
N THR A 62 -4.44 -4.77 -13.61
CA THR A 62 -3.29 -5.64 -13.93
C THR A 62 -3.70 -7.00 -14.48
N GLY A 63 -4.97 -7.40 -14.31
CA GLY A 63 -5.45 -8.75 -14.57
C GLY A 63 -5.01 -9.79 -13.52
N ALA A 64 -4.26 -9.38 -12.49
CA ALA A 64 -3.85 -10.27 -11.41
C ALA A 64 -5.06 -10.76 -10.62
N ARG A 65 -4.99 -11.99 -10.09
CA ARG A 65 -6.04 -12.58 -9.26
C ARG A 65 -5.63 -12.52 -7.80
N ILE A 66 -6.51 -12.00 -6.96
CA ILE A 66 -6.36 -11.97 -5.50
C ILE A 66 -7.58 -12.66 -4.91
N ASP A 67 -7.35 -13.60 -3.99
CA ASP A 67 -8.47 -14.33 -3.40
C ASP A 67 -9.18 -13.49 -2.32
N LEU A 68 -10.45 -13.17 -2.58
CA LEU A 68 -11.29 -12.41 -1.65
C LEU A 68 -12.26 -13.32 -0.88
N SER A 69 -12.23 -14.64 -1.09
CA SER A 69 -13.17 -15.60 -0.50
C SER A 69 -13.14 -15.62 1.03
N GLY A 70 -11.97 -15.34 1.63
CA GLY A 70 -11.75 -15.33 3.08
C GLY A 70 -12.30 -14.11 3.83
N LEU A 71 -12.66 -13.03 3.13
CA LEU A 71 -13.06 -11.75 3.75
C LEU A 71 -14.29 -11.84 4.66
N SER A 72 -15.21 -12.75 4.35
CA SER A 72 -16.47 -12.91 5.09
C SER A 72 -16.31 -13.72 6.39
N ASN A 73 -15.16 -14.34 6.65
CA ASN A 73 -14.97 -15.28 7.75
C ASN A 73 -15.15 -14.62 9.11
N GLY A 74 -14.56 -13.43 9.31
CA GLY A 74 -14.70 -12.67 10.56
C GLY A 74 -16.14 -12.19 10.80
N GLN A 75 -16.83 -11.74 9.75
CA GLN A 75 -18.23 -11.31 9.83
C GLN A 75 -19.16 -12.48 10.18
N ARG A 76 -19.00 -13.64 9.52
CA ARG A 76 -19.82 -14.83 9.77
C ARG A 76 -19.66 -15.37 11.19
N GLU A 77 -18.44 -15.37 11.71
CA GLU A 77 -18.16 -15.74 13.11
C GLU A 77 -18.80 -14.78 14.11
N LEU A 78 -18.68 -13.46 13.88
CA LEU A 78 -19.26 -12.45 14.76
C LEU A 78 -20.79 -12.52 14.75
N ALA A 79 -21.40 -12.65 13.57
CA ALA A 79 -22.85 -12.79 13.43
C ALA A 79 -23.37 -14.04 14.16
N ARG A 80 -22.65 -15.16 14.06
CA ARG A 80 -23.01 -16.40 14.78
C ARG A 80 -22.97 -16.22 16.30
N LYS A 81 -21.95 -15.52 16.82
CA LYS A 81 -21.80 -15.28 18.27
C LYS A 81 -22.74 -14.20 18.81
N ALA A 82 -23.29 -13.34 17.96
CA ALA A 82 -24.26 -12.31 18.32
C ALA A 82 -25.72 -12.78 18.18
N ALA A 83 -25.98 -13.94 17.58
CA ALA A 83 -27.33 -14.46 17.35
C ALA A 83 -28.14 -14.71 18.64
N GLY A 84 -27.47 -14.85 19.79
CA GLY A 84 -28.09 -15.04 21.11
C GLY A 84 -28.07 -13.80 22.02
N GLY A 85 -27.68 -12.62 21.52
CA GLY A 85 -27.56 -11.39 22.32
C GLY A 85 -26.19 -10.72 22.20
N LEU A 86 -25.86 -9.81 23.13
CA LEU A 86 -24.60 -9.09 23.12
C LEU A 86 -23.40 -10.06 23.27
N PRO A 87 -22.43 -10.06 22.34
CA PRO A 87 -21.28 -10.94 22.43
C PRO A 87 -20.41 -10.61 23.65
N SER A 88 -19.86 -11.66 24.26
CA SER A 88 -18.91 -11.52 25.38
C SER A 88 -17.65 -10.74 24.96
N ASN A 89 -16.90 -10.21 25.94
CA ASN A 89 -15.63 -9.51 25.68
C ASN A 89 -14.65 -10.39 24.90
N SER A 90 -14.57 -11.69 25.22
CA SER A 90 -13.72 -12.65 24.54
C SER A 90 -14.18 -12.89 23.10
N ALA A 91 -15.49 -13.01 22.86
CA ALA A 91 -16.06 -13.13 21.51
C ALA A 91 -15.76 -11.89 20.66
N PHE A 92 -15.93 -10.70 21.22
CA PHE A 92 -15.60 -9.43 20.58
C PHE A 92 -14.11 -9.33 20.22
N ASN A 93 -13.21 -9.59 21.19
CA ASN A 93 -11.77 -9.52 20.97
C ASN A 93 -11.30 -10.54 19.92
N THR A 94 -11.87 -11.75 19.96
CA THR A 94 -11.58 -12.79 18.94
C THR A 94 -12.01 -12.33 17.54
N ALA A 95 -13.21 -11.75 17.41
CA ALA A 95 -13.69 -11.28 16.11
C ALA A 95 -12.86 -10.11 15.59
N ARG A 96 -12.52 -9.14 16.46
CA ARG A 96 -11.62 -8.03 16.13
C ARG A 96 -10.27 -8.54 15.65
N GLN A 97 -9.67 -9.48 16.37
CA GLN A 97 -8.38 -10.07 16.02
C GLN A 97 -8.44 -10.78 14.66
N LYS A 98 -9.48 -11.60 14.42
CA LYS A 98 -9.68 -12.26 13.12
C LYS A 98 -9.86 -11.27 11.97
N ILE A 99 -10.62 -10.18 12.16
CA ILE A 99 -10.78 -9.14 11.15
C ILE A 99 -9.42 -8.52 10.82
N LYS A 100 -8.62 -8.19 11.85
CA LYS A 100 -7.28 -7.64 11.67
C LYS A 100 -6.36 -8.61 10.93
N GLU A 101 -6.33 -9.88 11.32
CA GLU A 101 -5.52 -10.92 10.66
C GLU A 101 -5.91 -11.11 9.20
N SER A 102 -7.21 -11.15 8.88
CA SER A 102 -7.69 -11.20 7.49
C SER A 102 -7.31 -9.94 6.71
N SER A 103 -7.40 -8.79 7.36
CA SER A 103 -6.95 -7.51 6.79
C SER A 103 -5.46 -7.62 6.44
N ASP A 104 -4.61 -7.99 7.40
CA ASP A 104 -3.14 -8.01 7.29
C ASP A 104 -2.67 -9.05 6.29
N GLY A 105 -3.31 -10.23 6.26
CA GLY A 105 -3.10 -11.24 5.23
C GLY A 105 -3.41 -10.71 3.83
N LEU A 106 -4.56 -10.05 3.65
CA LEU A 106 -4.93 -9.47 2.35
C LEU A 106 -3.94 -8.39 1.90
N LEU A 107 -3.48 -7.52 2.80
CA LEU A 107 -2.48 -6.50 2.45
C LEU A 107 -1.15 -7.13 2.02
N ALA A 108 -0.71 -8.18 2.73
CA ALA A 108 0.51 -8.89 2.36
C ALA A 108 0.39 -9.53 0.96
N GLU A 109 -0.74 -10.18 0.66
CA GLU A 109 -1.03 -10.74 -0.66
C GLU A 109 -1.05 -9.67 -1.75
N ILE A 110 -1.72 -8.53 -1.53
CA ILE A 110 -1.74 -7.39 -2.45
C ILE A 110 -0.31 -6.92 -2.76
N LEU A 111 0.53 -6.74 -1.74
CA LEU A 111 1.89 -6.24 -1.90
C LEU A 111 2.80 -7.23 -2.63
N ASP A 112 2.63 -8.53 -2.38
CA ASP A 112 3.39 -9.58 -3.05
C ASP A 112 3.04 -9.66 -4.55
N VAL A 113 1.73 -9.68 -4.85
CA VAL A 113 1.23 -9.64 -6.23
C VAL A 113 1.69 -8.37 -6.94
N TRP A 114 1.62 -7.22 -6.27
CA TRP A 114 2.07 -5.93 -6.80
C TRP A 114 3.55 -5.94 -7.17
N ARG A 115 4.42 -6.37 -6.26
CA ARG A 115 5.88 -6.42 -6.50
C ARG A 115 6.23 -7.38 -7.62
N THR A 116 5.60 -8.55 -7.63
CA THR A 116 5.83 -9.55 -8.68
C THR A 116 5.40 -9.02 -10.05
N TRP A 117 4.20 -8.43 -10.13
CA TRP A 117 3.68 -7.89 -11.38
C TRP A 117 4.50 -6.71 -11.90
N THR A 118 4.86 -5.76 -11.03
CA THR A 118 5.67 -4.59 -11.42
C THR A 118 7.09 -4.96 -11.83
N ALA A 119 7.72 -5.94 -11.17
CA ALA A 119 9.03 -6.45 -11.59
C ALA A 119 8.97 -7.02 -13.01
N GLN A 120 8.01 -7.91 -13.28
CA GLN A 120 7.82 -8.49 -14.62
C GLN A 120 7.56 -7.45 -15.71
N ARG A 121 6.84 -6.37 -15.37
CA ARG A 121 6.58 -5.26 -16.29
C ARG A 121 7.85 -4.46 -16.56
N LEU A 122 8.55 -4.04 -15.50
CA LEU A 122 9.78 -3.25 -15.64
C LEU A 122 10.87 -3.98 -16.42
N ASP A 123 10.98 -5.31 -16.29
CA ASP A 123 11.95 -6.13 -17.02
C ASP A 123 11.66 -6.21 -18.53
N ARG A 124 10.41 -5.94 -18.95
CA ARG A 124 10.01 -5.96 -20.37
C ARG A 124 10.25 -4.64 -21.08
N LEU A 125 10.50 -3.55 -20.36
CA LEU A 125 10.72 -2.25 -20.99
C LEU A 125 12.03 -2.26 -21.77
N PRO A 126 12.04 -1.80 -23.04
CA PRO A 126 13.25 -1.67 -23.83
C PRO A 126 14.04 -0.41 -23.40
N LEU A 127 14.60 -0.44 -22.18
CA LEU A 127 15.28 0.70 -21.55
C LEU A 127 16.50 1.18 -22.35
N ASN A 128 17.09 0.30 -23.17
CA ASN A 128 18.16 0.62 -24.11
C ASN A 128 17.75 1.71 -25.12
N ARG A 129 16.47 1.82 -25.44
CA ARG A 129 15.94 2.82 -26.38
C ARG A 129 15.82 4.22 -25.77
N ILE A 130 15.96 4.38 -24.45
CA ILE A 130 15.98 5.70 -23.82
C ILE A 130 17.09 6.56 -24.45
N ALA A 131 18.26 5.99 -24.73
CA ALA A 131 19.39 6.70 -25.35
C ALA A 131 19.10 7.24 -26.77
N MET A 132 18.02 6.76 -27.40
CA MET A 132 17.61 7.15 -28.74
C MET A 132 16.54 8.24 -28.76
N LEU A 133 16.06 8.65 -27.58
CA LEU A 133 15.16 9.80 -27.43
C LEU A 133 15.94 11.12 -27.50
N ASP A 134 15.24 12.23 -27.72
CA ASP A 134 15.87 13.55 -27.58
C ASP A 134 16.27 13.84 -26.11
N GLY A 135 17.18 14.79 -25.87
CA GLY A 135 17.71 15.03 -24.52
C GLY A 135 16.65 15.39 -23.46
N THR A 136 15.57 16.08 -23.85
CA THR A 136 14.48 16.44 -22.91
C THR A 136 13.64 15.20 -22.59
N GLN A 137 13.33 14.41 -23.61
CA GLN A 137 12.61 13.15 -23.51
C GLN A 137 13.40 12.08 -22.76
N GLN A 138 14.72 12.03 -22.91
CA GLN A 138 15.61 11.16 -22.14
C GLN A 138 15.47 11.44 -20.64
N LYS A 139 15.58 12.71 -20.24
CA LYS A 139 15.45 13.11 -18.84
C LYS A 139 14.07 12.78 -18.30
N ALA A 140 13.01 13.04 -19.07
CA ALA A 140 11.64 12.70 -18.70
C ALA A 140 11.46 11.18 -18.54
N ALA A 141 11.92 10.37 -19.49
CA ALA A 141 11.83 8.92 -19.45
C ALA A 141 12.58 8.33 -18.25
N ARG A 142 13.78 8.83 -17.93
CA ARG A 142 14.55 8.43 -16.75
C ARG A 142 13.83 8.79 -15.45
N SER A 143 13.24 9.98 -15.38
CA SER A 143 12.43 10.41 -14.23
C SER A 143 11.21 9.51 -14.04
N THR A 144 10.48 9.21 -15.12
CA THR A 144 9.35 8.27 -15.10
C THR A 144 9.79 6.88 -14.65
N LEU A 145 10.91 6.35 -15.17
CA LEU A 145 11.45 5.06 -14.76
C LEU A 145 11.81 5.02 -13.26
N SER A 146 12.39 6.10 -12.74
CA SER A 146 12.69 6.23 -11.30
C SER A 146 11.41 6.22 -10.45
N ASN A 147 10.37 6.93 -10.89
CA ASN A 147 9.07 6.96 -10.22
C ASN A 147 8.41 5.58 -10.23
N LEU A 148 8.42 4.89 -11.37
CA LEU A 148 7.91 3.52 -11.49
C LEU A 148 8.65 2.57 -10.54
N ARG A 149 9.98 2.61 -10.50
CA ARG A 149 10.78 1.78 -9.57
C ARG A 149 10.49 2.08 -8.10
N THR A 150 10.25 3.35 -7.77
CA THR A 150 9.89 3.76 -6.41
C THR A 150 8.51 3.24 -6.03
N CYS A 151 7.52 3.39 -6.90
CA CYS A 151 6.16 2.91 -6.71
C CYS A 151 6.11 1.36 -6.60
N ALA A 152 6.88 0.64 -7.43
CA ALA A 152 7.01 -0.81 -7.37
C ALA A 152 7.50 -1.34 -6.00
N ARG A 153 8.29 -0.53 -5.28
CA ARG A 153 8.87 -0.88 -3.97
C ARG A 153 8.07 -0.35 -2.78
N SER A 154 6.97 0.38 -3.02
CA SER A 154 6.19 0.99 -1.94
C SER A 154 5.63 -0.06 -0.98
N ALA A 155 5.76 0.20 0.32
CA ALA A 155 5.10 -0.57 1.37
C ALA A 155 3.68 -0.06 1.66
N ASN A 156 3.38 1.18 1.26
CA ASN A 156 2.11 1.86 1.48
C ASN A 156 1.43 2.08 0.12
N LEU A 157 0.98 1.00 -0.51
CA LEU A 157 0.35 1.06 -1.82
C LEU A 157 -1.09 1.59 -1.72
N THR A 158 -1.42 2.57 -2.56
CA THR A 158 -2.79 3.08 -2.71
C THR A 158 -3.37 2.77 -4.09
N SER A 159 -4.70 2.88 -4.24
CA SER A 159 -5.35 2.73 -5.55
C SER A 159 -4.84 3.76 -6.56
N THR A 160 -4.53 4.97 -6.11
CA THR A 160 -3.94 6.02 -6.95
C THR A 160 -2.56 5.62 -7.46
N ASP A 161 -1.73 5.03 -6.61
CA ASP A 161 -0.40 4.56 -7.00
C ASP A 161 -0.46 3.50 -8.10
N ILE A 162 -1.39 2.55 -7.98
CA ILE A 162 -1.63 1.53 -9.02
C ILE A 162 -2.00 2.18 -10.34
N VAL A 163 -2.97 3.09 -10.34
CA VAL A 163 -3.42 3.77 -11.55
C VAL A 163 -2.29 4.59 -12.17
N MET A 164 -1.57 5.36 -11.35
CA MET A 164 -0.46 6.19 -11.80
C MET A 164 0.68 5.36 -12.38
N PHE A 165 1.03 4.24 -11.75
CA PHE A 165 2.04 3.33 -12.27
C PHE A 165 1.64 2.78 -13.63
N VAL A 166 0.41 2.27 -13.78
CA VAL A 166 -0.04 1.69 -15.05
C VAL A 166 0.00 2.74 -16.16
N THR A 167 -0.55 3.94 -15.93
CA THR A 167 -0.53 5.02 -16.90
C THR A 167 0.90 5.46 -17.27
N GLN A 168 1.78 5.60 -16.28
CA GLN A 168 3.18 5.98 -16.52
C GLN A 168 3.95 4.89 -17.27
N TYR A 169 3.69 3.63 -16.94
CA TYR A 169 4.29 2.48 -17.60
C TYR A 169 3.87 2.42 -19.07
N GLU A 170 2.56 2.49 -19.35
CA GLU A 170 2.02 2.45 -20.72
C GLU A 170 2.52 3.63 -21.54
N GLY A 171 2.58 4.84 -20.95
CA GLY A 171 3.13 6.01 -21.62
C GLY A 171 4.62 5.88 -21.95
N LEU A 172 5.42 5.35 -21.01
CA LEU A 172 6.85 5.10 -21.24
C LEU A 172 7.06 3.99 -22.27
N GLU A 173 6.31 2.88 -22.19
CA GLU A 173 6.37 1.77 -23.13
C GLU A 173 6.08 2.25 -24.55
N ALA A 174 4.97 2.96 -24.76
CA ALA A 174 4.59 3.52 -26.06
C ALA A 174 5.66 4.49 -26.61
N GLN A 175 6.25 5.32 -25.75
CA GLN A 175 7.33 6.22 -26.16
C GLN A 175 8.57 5.45 -26.63
N LEU A 176 8.95 4.38 -25.92
CA LEU A 176 10.11 3.57 -26.26
C LEU A 176 9.86 2.63 -27.45
N GLU A 177 8.62 2.21 -27.69
CA GLU A 177 8.26 1.45 -28.89
C GLU A 177 8.46 2.26 -30.18
N GLN A 178 8.22 3.57 -30.13
CA GLN A 178 8.42 4.50 -31.25
C GLN A 178 9.89 4.90 -31.45
N ALA A 179 10.73 4.71 -30.45
CA ALA A 179 12.15 5.00 -30.53
C ALA A 179 12.90 3.91 -31.32
N GLN A 180 13.93 4.32 -32.06
CA GLN A 180 14.80 3.38 -32.77
C GLN A 180 15.61 2.54 -31.77
N ASP A 181 16.06 1.37 -32.20
CA ASP A 181 17.01 0.58 -31.42
C ASP A 181 18.36 1.30 -31.34
N ALA A 182 18.97 1.25 -30.16
CA ALA A 182 20.29 1.81 -29.95
C ALA A 182 21.35 0.99 -30.71
N PRO A 183 22.34 1.66 -31.35
CA PRO A 183 23.40 0.95 -32.05
C PRO A 183 24.14 -0.03 -31.12
N PRO A 184 24.52 -1.24 -31.59
CA PRO A 184 25.20 -2.23 -30.76
C PRO A 184 26.48 -1.70 -30.08
N ALA A 185 27.24 -0.86 -30.78
CA ALA A 185 28.46 -0.23 -30.24
C ALA A 185 28.16 0.73 -29.07
N LEU A 186 27.02 1.43 -29.10
CA LEU A 186 26.61 2.31 -28.00
C LEU A 186 26.19 1.47 -26.80
N LEU A 187 25.43 0.40 -27.03
CA LEU A 187 24.97 -0.48 -25.97
C LEU A 187 26.12 -1.22 -25.28
N ASP A 188 27.09 -1.71 -26.05
CA ASP A 188 28.30 -2.32 -25.48
C ASP A 188 29.04 -1.35 -24.57
N LEU A 189 29.24 -0.10 -25.01
CA LEU A 189 29.89 0.93 -24.22
C LEU A 189 29.11 1.28 -22.94
N LEU A 190 27.79 1.47 -23.04
CA LEU A 190 26.93 1.76 -21.88
C LEU A 190 26.92 0.58 -20.89
N ASN A 191 26.88 -0.67 -21.37
CA ASN A 191 26.95 -1.86 -20.53
C ASN A 191 28.29 -1.95 -19.79
N ARG A 192 29.40 -1.68 -20.48
CA ARG A 192 30.74 -1.65 -19.86
C ARG A 192 30.81 -0.58 -18.77
N LEU A 193 30.32 0.63 -19.04
CA LEU A 193 30.26 1.74 -18.07
C LEU A 193 29.39 1.42 -16.84
N ASN A 194 28.28 0.70 -17.03
CA ASN A 194 27.39 0.30 -15.93
C ASN A 194 27.95 -0.86 -15.08
N THR A 195 28.86 -1.67 -15.64
CA THR A 195 29.40 -2.85 -14.96
C THR A 195 30.58 -2.49 -14.06
N ALA A 196 31.49 -1.64 -14.55
CA ALA A 196 32.67 -1.25 -13.80
C ALA A 196 33.19 0.12 -14.23
N PRO A 197 33.90 0.86 -13.35
CA PRO A 197 34.61 2.05 -13.74
C PRO A 197 35.63 1.74 -14.84
N LEU A 198 35.56 2.46 -15.96
CA LEU A 198 36.54 2.37 -17.06
C LEU A 198 37.65 3.41 -16.86
N ALA A 199 38.89 3.03 -17.13
CA ALA A 199 39.98 3.98 -17.26
C ALA A 199 39.86 4.74 -18.60
N LEU A 200 40.30 6.01 -18.63
CA LEU A 200 40.19 6.84 -19.85
C LEU A 200 40.84 6.19 -21.08
N ARG A 201 41.95 5.45 -20.90
CA ARG A 201 42.63 4.70 -21.97
C ARG A 201 41.82 3.54 -22.57
N GLU A 202 40.76 3.10 -21.90
CA GLU A 202 39.87 2.00 -22.31
C GLU A 202 38.65 2.50 -23.09
N VAL A 203 38.55 3.82 -23.27
CA VAL A 203 37.51 4.49 -24.05
C VAL A 203 38.17 5.21 -25.21
N SER A 204 37.86 4.81 -26.45
CA SER A 204 38.44 5.45 -27.64
C SER A 204 37.79 6.80 -27.95
N ASP A 205 38.43 7.60 -28.79
CA ASP A 205 37.86 8.89 -29.24
C ASP A 205 36.56 8.68 -30.02
N GLU A 206 36.43 7.60 -30.80
CA GLU A 206 35.20 7.23 -31.49
C GLU A 206 34.08 6.89 -30.49
N GLN A 207 34.41 6.23 -29.38
CA GLN A 207 33.45 5.92 -28.32
C GLN A 207 32.99 7.19 -27.59
N ILE A 208 33.89 8.15 -27.34
CA ILE A 208 33.53 9.46 -26.79
C ILE A 208 32.65 10.23 -27.78
N ALA A 209 33.00 10.22 -29.07
CA ALA A 209 32.19 10.84 -30.12
C ALA A 209 30.81 10.19 -30.23
N LEU A 210 30.72 8.87 -30.05
CA LEU A 210 29.46 8.13 -30.02
C LEU A 210 28.58 8.58 -28.84
N LEU A 211 29.14 8.72 -27.64
CA LEU A 211 28.40 9.21 -26.47
C LEU A 211 27.84 10.62 -26.71
N ARG A 212 28.64 11.53 -27.27
CA ARG A 212 28.20 12.90 -27.62
C ARG A 212 27.12 12.90 -28.70
N ARG A 213 27.23 12.05 -29.72
CA ARG A 213 26.26 11.95 -30.82
C ARG A 213 24.86 11.59 -30.32
N TYR A 214 24.78 10.78 -29.27
CA TYR A 214 23.51 10.32 -28.66
C TYR A 214 23.18 11.05 -27.35
N SER A 215 23.88 12.16 -27.07
CA SER A 215 23.68 12.97 -25.85
C SER A 215 23.81 12.17 -24.55
N MET A 216 24.61 11.10 -24.54
CA MET A 216 24.89 10.28 -23.35
C MET A 216 26.06 10.83 -22.53
N ASP A 217 26.82 11.77 -23.08
CA ASP A 217 27.96 12.42 -22.43
C ASP A 217 27.55 13.25 -21.20
N VAL A 218 26.34 13.81 -21.19
CA VAL A 218 25.81 14.57 -20.04
C VAL A 218 25.58 13.72 -18.78
N GLU A 219 25.52 12.39 -18.93
CA GLU A 219 25.28 11.44 -17.83
C GLU A 219 26.58 10.81 -17.31
N ILE A 220 27.73 11.15 -17.88
CA ILE A 220 29.01 10.50 -17.59
C ILE A 220 29.98 11.52 -17.01
N GLU A 221 30.38 11.29 -15.76
CA GLU A 221 31.40 12.09 -15.08
C GLU A 221 32.78 11.45 -15.19
N LEU A 222 33.79 12.27 -15.47
CA LEU A 222 35.19 11.85 -15.35
C LEU A 222 35.67 12.09 -13.91
N ARG A 223 36.20 11.03 -13.29
CA ARG A 223 36.81 11.12 -11.94
C ARG A 223 38.24 10.61 -11.97
N ARG A 224 39.13 11.30 -11.26
CA ARG A 224 40.53 10.89 -11.11
C ARG A 224 40.59 9.74 -10.10
N ARG A 225 41.40 8.72 -10.38
CA ARG A 225 41.60 7.61 -9.44
C ARG A 225 42.24 8.15 -8.16
N ASN A 226 41.64 7.86 -7.01
CA ASN A 226 42.07 8.30 -5.68
C ASN A 226 41.97 9.82 -5.40
N SER A 227 41.10 10.55 -6.13
CA SER A 227 40.73 11.94 -5.80
C SER A 227 39.44 12.02 -5.03
#